data_AF-A0A1V4KCP6-F1
#
_entry.id   AF-A0A1V4KCP6-F1
#
_cell.length_a   1.000
_cell.length_b   1.000
_cell.length_c   1.000
_cell.angle_alpha   90.00
_cell.angle_beta   90.00
_cell.angle_gamma   90.00
#
_symmetry.space_group_name_H-M   'P 1'
#
loop_
_entity.id
_entity.type
_entity.pdbx_description
1 polymer ?
#
loop_
_entity_poly.entity_id
_entity_poly.type
_entity_poly.pdbx_seq_one_letter_code
_entity_poly.pdbx_strand_id
1 'polypeptide(L)'
;MFVIGLIGCCATFRESRVGLGLFLAIILVIFIAEISAFVLGFVYREKVKSDVQGTMRSVFDKYDGKNAESTVVDYLQEQLHCCGVKNYSDWTTTAWFNVTRNNSVPVSCCRQDVKNCTGSLDQPQDLDTRVRIKDMAPQLGCDRLRIIHPTLASYLSPNSFLPIVFP
;
A
#
# COMPACT_ATOMS: atom_id res chain seq x y z
N MET A 1 3.35 -7.43 -19.77
CA MET A 1 4.80 -7.66 -19.92
C MET A 1 5.17 -8.58 -21.08
N PHE A 2 4.46 -9.69 -21.33
CA PHE A 2 4.78 -10.61 -22.44
C PHE A 2 4.75 -9.95 -23.84
N VAL A 3 3.69 -9.20 -24.16
CA VAL A 3 3.52 -8.58 -25.49
C VAL A 3 4.60 -7.53 -25.78
N ILE A 4 4.93 -6.70 -24.79
CA ILE A 4 5.99 -5.68 -24.90
C ILE A 4 7.36 -6.36 -25.08
N GLY A 5 7.60 -7.47 -24.39
CA GLY A 5 8.82 -8.28 -24.52
C GLY A 5 8.98 -8.91 -25.90
N LEU A 6 7.89 -9.44 -26.48
CA LEU A 6 7.91 -9.98 -27.85
C LEU A 6 8.17 -8.90 -28.90
N ILE A 7 7.56 -7.72 -28.73
CA ILE A 7 7.79 -6.57 -29.62
C ILE A 7 9.25 -6.10 -29.54
N GLY A 8 9.82 -6.00 -28.33
CA GLY A 8 11.22 -5.63 -28.14
C GLY A 8 12.20 -6.67 -28.72
N CYS A 9 11.89 -7.96 -28.54
CA CYS A 9 12.68 -9.06 -29.10
C CYS A 9 12.65 -9.04 -30.64
N CYS A 10 11.46 -8.95 -31.25
CA CYS A 10 11.31 -8.87 -32.70
C CYS A 10 11.92 -7.60 -33.32
N ALA A 11 11.88 -6.46 -32.61
CA ALA A 11 12.50 -5.21 -33.06
C ALA A 11 14.04 -5.32 -33.11
N THR A 12 14.63 -6.06 -32.17
CA THR A 12 16.09 -6.27 -32.08
C THR A 12 16.58 -7.34 -33.06
N PHE A 13 15.85 -8.45 -33.21
CA PHE A 13 16.23 -9.55 -34.11
C PHE A 13 16.27 -9.17 -35.59
N ARG A 14 15.54 -8.13 -36.00
CA ARG A 14 15.40 -7.77 -37.42
C ARG A 14 16.47 -6.79 -37.94
N GLU A 15 17.50 -6.48 -37.13
CA GLU A 15 18.62 -5.56 -37.41
C GLU A 15 18.22 -4.30 -38.21
N SER A 16 17.01 -3.83 -37.93
CA SER A 16 16.38 -2.74 -38.64
C SER A 16 16.55 -1.48 -37.81
N ARG A 17 17.28 -0.50 -38.34
CA ARG A 17 17.45 0.82 -37.71
C ARG A 17 16.12 1.49 -37.37
N VAL A 18 15.07 1.19 -38.15
CA VAL A 18 13.70 1.70 -37.95
C VAL A 18 13.01 1.00 -36.76
N GLY A 19 13.18 -0.32 -36.61
CA GLY A 19 12.58 -1.08 -35.51
C GLY A 19 13.14 -0.68 -34.15
N LEU A 20 14.45 -0.46 -34.07
CA LEU A 20 15.11 0.05 -32.86
C LEU A 20 14.62 1.46 -32.50
N GLY A 21 14.48 2.35 -33.50
CA GLY A 21 13.97 3.70 -33.28
C GLY A 21 12.53 3.73 -32.74
N LEU A 22 11.65 2.88 -33.27
CA LEU A 22 10.27 2.75 -32.79
C LEU A 22 10.22 2.22 -31.35
N PHE A 23 11.03 1.22 -31.02
CA PHE A 23 11.11 0.69 -29.66
C PHE A 23 11.58 1.74 -28.66
N LEU A 24 12.61 2.51 -29.01
CA LEU A 24 13.08 3.64 -28.19
C LEU A 24 12.00 4.72 -28.03
N ALA A 25 11.27 5.04 -29.09
CA ALA A 25 10.16 6.00 -29.03
C ALA A 25 9.05 5.54 -28.08
N ILE A 26 8.66 4.25 -28.12
CA ILE A 26 7.67 3.67 -27.20
C ILE A 26 8.16 3.76 -25.75
N ILE A 27 9.43 3.43 -25.49
CA ILE A 27 10.01 3.55 -24.14
C ILE A 27 10.00 5.00 -23.66
N LEU A 28 10.35 5.96 -24.52
CA LEU A 28 10.31 7.39 -24.17
C LEU A 28 8.89 7.85 -23.81
N VAL A 29 7.88 7.40 -24.55
CA VAL A 29 6.47 7.71 -24.24
C VAL A 29 6.07 7.11 -22.89
N ILE A 30 6.44 5.85 -22.61
CA ILE A 30 6.18 5.21 -21.32
C ILE A 30 6.89 5.99 -20.20
N PHE A 31 8.13 6.41 -20.39
CA PHE A 31 8.87 7.18 -19.40
C PHE A 31 8.18 8.51 -19.07
N ILE A 32 7.71 9.24 -20.09
CA ILE A 32 6.94 10.48 -19.88
C ILE A 32 5.63 10.20 -19.14
N ALA A 33 4.94 9.11 -19.47
CA ALA A 33 3.71 8.69 -18.79
C ALA A 33 3.96 8.35 -17.31
N GLU A 34 5.05 7.63 -17.00
CA GLU A 34 5.46 7.29 -15.63
C GLU A 34 5.75 8.56 -14.80
N ILE A 35 6.51 9.51 -15.34
CA ILE A 35 6.77 10.78 -14.64
C ILE A 35 5.48 11.56 -14.42
N SER A 36 4.59 11.60 -15.42
CA SER A 36 3.29 12.26 -15.30
C SER A 36 2.42 11.59 -14.22
N ALA A 37 2.35 10.26 -14.21
CA ALA A 37 1.61 9.49 -13.21
C ALA A 37 2.20 9.69 -11.81
N PHE A 38 3.53 9.73 -11.66
CA PHE A 38 4.20 9.99 -10.40
C PHE A 38 3.85 11.39 -9.85
N VAL A 39 3.95 12.43 -10.68
CA VAL A 39 3.60 13.80 -10.29
C VAL A 39 2.12 13.91 -9.92
N LEU A 40 1.22 13.35 -10.74
CA LEU A 40 -0.21 13.33 -10.44
C LEU A 40 -0.52 12.56 -9.16
N GLY A 41 0.12 11.41 -8.94
CA GLY A 41 -0.02 10.63 -7.72
C GLY A 41 0.44 11.40 -6.48
N PHE A 42 1.53 12.16 -6.59
CA PHE A 42 2.02 13.01 -5.50
C PHE A 42 1.07 14.17 -5.20
N VAL A 43 0.61 14.88 -6.23
CA VAL A 43 -0.31 16.03 -6.10
C VAL A 43 -1.67 15.60 -5.57
N TYR A 44 -2.23 14.50 -6.08
CA TYR A 44 -3.56 14.00 -5.71
C TYR A 44 -3.54 12.93 -4.61
N ARG A 45 -2.43 12.80 -3.87
CA ARG A 45 -2.26 11.74 -2.85
C ARG A 45 -3.40 11.68 -1.84
N GLU A 46 -3.89 12.83 -1.38
CA GLU A 46 -4.96 12.89 -0.36
C GLU A 46 -6.31 12.49 -0.95
N LYS A 47 -6.57 12.85 -2.22
CA LYS A 47 -7.79 12.47 -2.91
C LYS A 47 -7.82 10.97 -3.17
N VAL A 48 -6.74 10.42 -3.71
CA VAL A 48 -6.59 8.97 -3.92
C VAL A 48 -6.75 8.21 -2.60
N LYS A 49 -6.12 8.70 -1.52
CA LYS A 49 -6.27 8.12 -0.18
C LYS A 49 -7.73 8.14 0.28
N SER A 50 -8.45 9.25 0.10
CA SER A 50 -9.85 9.36 0.47
C SER A 50 -10.75 8.41 -0.33
N ASP A 51 -10.55 8.34 -1.65
CA ASP A 51 -11.35 7.49 -2.55
C ASP A 51 -11.14 6.00 -2.22
N VAL A 52 -9.88 5.60 -1.99
CA VAL A 52 -9.54 4.23 -1.55
C VAL A 52 -10.17 3.93 -0.20
N GLN A 53 -10.06 4.85 0.77
CA GLN A 53 -10.66 4.65 2.09
C GLN A 53 -12.18 4.55 2.05
N GLY A 54 -12.84 5.34 1.18
CA GLY A 54 -14.29 5.25 0.97
C GLY A 54 -14.68 3.87 0.43
N THR A 55 -13.97 3.39 -0.58
CA THR A 55 -14.21 2.07 -1.18
C THR A 55 -13.97 0.95 -0.17
N MET A 56 -12.86 0.99 0.56
CA MET A 56 -12.57 0.00 1.61
C MET A 56 -13.63 -0.02 2.70
N ARG A 57 -14.11 1.15 3.16
CA ARG A 57 -15.19 1.22 4.14
C ARG A 57 -16.46 0.51 3.66
N SER A 58 -16.82 0.65 2.38
CA SER A 58 -17.98 -0.05 1.83
C SER A 58 -17.81 -1.57 1.81
N VAL A 59 -16.58 -2.08 1.63
CA VAL A 59 -16.28 -3.52 1.71
C VAL A 59 -16.36 -4.00 3.16
N PHE A 60 -15.79 -3.24 4.10
CA PHE A 60 -15.81 -3.57 5.53
C PHE A 60 -17.23 -3.54 6.13
N ASP A 61 -18.11 -2.65 5.65
CA ASP A 61 -19.51 -2.58 6.09
C ASP A 61 -20.31 -3.81 5.66
N LYS A 62 -19.93 -4.43 4.53
CA LYS A 62 -20.54 -5.67 4.00
C LYS A 62 -19.88 -6.94 4.52
N TYR A 63 -18.90 -6.83 5.41
CA TYR A 63 -18.17 -7.97 5.92
C TYR A 63 -19.09 -8.87 6.76
N ASP A 64 -19.14 -10.17 6.43
CA ASP A 64 -19.93 -11.18 7.14
C ASP A 64 -19.12 -12.43 7.54
N GLY A 65 -17.84 -12.47 7.18
CA GLY A 65 -16.93 -13.59 7.46
C GLY A 65 -17.17 -14.84 6.61
N LYS A 66 -18.04 -14.78 5.60
CA LYS A 66 -18.42 -15.95 4.76
C LYS A 66 -18.29 -15.69 3.27
N ASN A 67 -18.49 -14.45 2.84
CA ASN A 67 -18.44 -14.07 1.43
C ASN A 67 -16.99 -13.96 0.92
N ALA A 68 -16.82 -14.04 -0.40
CA ALA A 68 -15.52 -13.85 -1.05
C ALA A 68 -14.89 -12.48 -0.70
N GLU A 69 -15.69 -11.44 -0.57
CA GLU A 69 -15.25 -10.10 -0.15
C GLU A 69 -14.64 -10.14 1.26
N SER A 70 -15.23 -10.91 2.19
CA SER A 70 -14.70 -11.10 3.54
C SER A 70 -13.37 -11.86 3.52
N THR A 71 -13.25 -12.91 2.69
CA THR A 71 -11.97 -13.62 2.52
C THR A 71 -10.86 -12.70 2.01
N VAL A 72 -11.19 -11.77 1.11
CA VAL A 72 -10.22 -10.76 0.64
C VAL A 72 -9.82 -9.81 1.75
N VAL A 73 -10.77 -9.36 2.59
CA VAL A 73 -10.47 -8.53 3.76
C VAL A 73 -9.54 -9.26 4.72
N ASP A 74 -9.85 -10.52 5.06
CA ASP A 74 -9.04 -11.33 5.97
C ASP A 74 -7.63 -11.55 5.42
N TYR A 75 -7.52 -11.90 4.14
CA TYR A 75 -6.24 -12.05 3.45
C TYR A 75 -5.42 -10.75 3.49
N LEU A 76 -6.04 -9.61 3.19
CA LEU A 76 -5.34 -8.33 3.23
C LEU A 76 -4.86 -7.97 4.64
N GLN A 77 -5.67 -8.25 5.66
CA GLN A 77 -5.32 -7.99 7.06
C GLN A 77 -4.14 -8.85 7.52
N GLU A 78 -4.15 -10.14 7.19
CA GLU A 78 -3.05 -11.06 7.51
C GLU A 78 -1.75 -10.72 6.76
N GLN A 79 -1.85 -10.39 5.48
CA GLN A 79 -0.66 -10.12 4.64
C GLN A 79 -0.05 -8.76 4.91
N LEU A 80 -0.87 -7.74 5.16
CA LEU A 80 -0.42 -6.36 5.40
C LEU A 80 -0.23 -6.06 6.89
N HIS A 81 -0.52 -7.04 7.76
CA HIS A 81 -0.49 -6.92 9.21
C HIS A 81 -1.26 -5.69 9.71
N CYS A 82 -2.45 -5.47 9.16
CA CYS A 82 -3.28 -4.33 9.49
C CYS A 82 -4.66 -4.78 9.99
N CYS A 83 -5.31 -3.91 10.76
CA CYS A 83 -6.66 -4.12 11.24
C CYS A 83 -7.50 -2.88 11.00
N GLY A 84 -8.57 -3.01 10.22
CA GLY A 84 -9.39 -1.88 9.79
C GLY A 84 -8.83 -1.13 8.58
N VAL A 85 -9.49 -0.02 8.22
CA VAL A 85 -9.10 0.83 7.08
C VAL A 85 -7.98 1.80 7.48
N LYS A 86 -8.07 2.33 8.70
CA LYS A 86 -7.10 3.19 9.36
C LYS A 86 -6.63 2.58 10.68
N ASN A 87 -7.56 1.99 11.43
CA ASN A 87 -7.29 1.40 12.74
C ASN A 87 -8.36 0.36 13.11
N TYR A 88 -8.08 -0.47 14.11
CA TYR A 88 -9.02 -1.50 14.58
C TYR A 88 -10.37 -0.89 15.01
N SER A 89 -10.36 0.37 15.45
CA SER A 89 -11.57 1.10 15.84
C SER A 89 -12.57 1.27 14.70
N ASP A 90 -12.15 1.20 13.43
CA ASP A 90 -13.07 1.30 12.29
C ASP A 90 -14.11 0.17 12.30
N TRP A 91 -13.76 -1.00 12.85
CA TRP A 91 -14.69 -2.11 13.03
C TRP A 91 -15.86 -1.76 13.94
N THR A 92 -15.69 -0.86 14.91
CA THR A 92 -16.79 -0.48 15.82
C THR A 92 -17.97 0.18 15.11
N THR A 93 -17.75 0.68 13.89
CA THR A 93 -18.77 1.33 13.07
C THR A 93 -19.42 0.41 12.02
N THR A 94 -18.96 -0.83 11.87
CA THR A 94 -19.48 -1.76 10.85
C THR A 94 -20.57 -2.67 11.41
N ALA A 95 -21.37 -3.25 10.51
CA ALA A 95 -22.41 -4.22 10.87
C ALA A 95 -21.88 -5.43 11.66
N TRP A 96 -20.66 -5.90 11.35
CA TRP A 96 -19.99 -7.00 12.05
C TRP A 96 -19.96 -6.81 13.56
N PHE A 97 -19.60 -5.61 14.01
CA PHE A 97 -19.47 -5.30 15.43
C PHE A 97 -20.81 -5.32 16.16
N ASN A 98 -21.86 -4.81 15.53
CA ASN A 98 -23.21 -4.81 16.07
C ASN A 98 -23.79 -6.24 16.16
N VAL A 99 -23.51 -7.08 15.15
CA VAL A 99 -24.02 -8.46 15.11
C VAL A 99 -23.30 -9.37 16.11
N THR A 100 -21.98 -9.22 16.25
CA THR A 100 -21.16 -10.15 17.05
C THR A 100 -21.36 -9.96 18.56
N ARG A 101 -21.78 -8.77 19.01
CA ARG A 101 -22.06 -8.37 20.42
C ARG A 101 -20.93 -8.60 21.46
N ASN A 102 -19.83 -9.23 21.07
CA ASN A 102 -18.70 -9.57 21.93
C ASN A 102 -17.56 -8.55 21.87
N ASN A 103 -17.81 -7.34 21.34
CA ASN A 103 -16.80 -6.32 21.09
C ASN A 103 -15.52 -6.88 20.42
N SER A 104 -15.69 -7.71 19.39
CA SER A 104 -14.57 -8.37 18.72
C SER A 104 -14.45 -7.99 17.24
N VAL A 105 -13.21 -7.95 16.78
CA VAL A 105 -12.83 -7.83 15.36
C VAL A 105 -12.54 -9.22 14.79
N PRO A 106 -12.45 -9.38 13.46
CA PRO A 106 -12.05 -10.64 12.85
C PRO A 106 -10.70 -11.13 13.35
N VAL A 107 -10.54 -12.46 13.42
CA VAL A 107 -9.27 -13.08 13.86
C VAL A 107 -8.10 -12.82 12.92
N SER A 108 -8.36 -12.43 11.68
CA SER A 108 -7.37 -11.94 10.72
C SER A 108 -6.66 -10.66 11.17
N CYS A 109 -7.23 -9.91 12.12
CA CYS A 109 -6.58 -8.78 12.79
C CYS A 109 -5.58 -9.19 13.90
N CYS A 110 -5.50 -10.47 14.24
CA CYS A 110 -4.62 -10.94 15.29
C CYS A 110 -3.17 -10.99 14.84
N ARG A 111 -2.25 -10.59 15.71
CA ARG A 111 -0.83 -10.74 15.41
C ARG A 111 -0.41 -12.20 15.43
N GLN A 112 0.55 -12.54 14.58
CA GLN A 112 1.08 -13.90 14.45
C GLN A 112 1.84 -14.41 15.69
N ASP A 113 2.35 -13.51 16.54
CA ASP A 113 3.06 -13.85 17.78
C ASP A 113 2.13 -14.23 18.94
N VAL A 114 0.81 -14.03 18.78
CA VAL A 114 -0.20 -14.30 19.81
C VAL A 114 -0.93 -15.61 19.52
N LYS A 115 -0.71 -16.63 20.37
CA LYS A 115 -1.25 -17.99 20.16
C LYS A 115 -2.75 -18.14 20.44
N ASN A 116 -3.35 -17.25 21.24
CA ASN A 116 -4.74 -17.32 21.70
C ASN A 116 -5.47 -15.99 21.48
N CYS A 117 -5.30 -15.39 20.31
CA CYS A 117 -6.03 -14.17 19.98
C CYS A 117 -7.44 -14.50 19.48
N THR A 118 -8.45 -13.94 20.14
CA THR A 118 -9.88 -14.09 19.79
C THR A 118 -10.44 -12.85 19.09
N GLY A 119 -9.60 -11.85 18.85
CA GLY A 119 -10.01 -10.57 18.27
C GLY A 119 -10.78 -9.66 19.25
N SER A 120 -10.78 -9.92 20.56
CA SER A 120 -11.46 -9.05 21.53
C SER A 120 -10.81 -7.67 21.63
N LEU A 121 -11.63 -6.61 21.64
CA LEU A 121 -11.17 -5.24 21.88
C LEU A 121 -10.75 -4.97 23.34
N ASP A 122 -11.03 -5.88 24.28
CA ASP A 122 -10.56 -5.77 25.66
C ASP A 122 -9.02 -5.91 25.75
N GLN A 123 -8.41 -6.54 24.74
CA GLN A 123 -6.98 -6.77 24.65
C GLN A 123 -6.39 -6.22 23.33
N PRO A 124 -6.35 -4.88 23.17
CA PRO A 124 -5.92 -4.25 21.92
C PRO A 124 -4.42 -4.44 21.63
N GLN A 125 -3.61 -4.82 22.62
CA GLN A 125 -2.19 -5.14 22.42
C GLN A 125 -1.94 -6.36 21.52
N ASP A 126 -2.93 -7.24 21.34
CA ASP A 126 -2.80 -8.46 20.54
C ASP A 126 -3.19 -8.26 19.06
N LEU A 127 -3.67 -7.06 18.72
CA LEU A 127 -4.15 -6.70 17.39
C LEU A 127 -3.06 -6.02 16.54
N ASP A 128 -3.13 -6.24 15.24
CA ASP A 128 -2.24 -5.65 14.26
C ASP A 128 -2.66 -4.20 13.92
N THR A 129 -2.10 -3.24 14.66
CA THR A 129 -2.37 -1.80 14.49
C THR A 129 -1.43 -1.13 13.49
N ARG A 130 -0.45 -1.86 12.94
CA ARG A 130 0.59 -1.30 12.08
C ARG A 130 0.27 -1.53 10.62
N VAL A 131 -0.17 -0.48 9.92
CA VAL A 131 -0.22 -0.51 8.46
C VAL A 131 1.21 -0.65 7.89
N ARG A 132 1.64 -1.87 7.55
CA ARG A 132 3.00 -2.14 7.05
C ARG A 132 3.14 -1.89 5.55
N ILE A 133 2.51 -0.83 5.02
CA ILE A 133 2.76 -0.36 3.64
C ILE A 133 4.27 -0.06 3.43
N LYS A 134 5.00 0.25 4.51
CA LYS A 134 6.45 0.44 4.49
C LYS A 134 7.24 -0.84 4.16
N ASP A 135 6.66 -2.01 4.37
CA ASP A 135 7.29 -3.33 4.13
C ASP A 135 6.74 -4.03 2.87
N MET A 136 5.89 -3.35 2.08
CA MET A 136 5.62 -3.75 0.70
C MET A 136 6.61 -3.13 -0.30
N ALA A 137 7.46 -2.21 0.19
CA ALA A 137 8.57 -1.62 -0.55
C ALA A 137 9.85 -2.50 -0.72
N PRO A 138 10.08 -3.67 -0.09
CA PRO A 138 11.36 -4.38 -0.29
C PRO A 138 11.44 -5.05 -1.66
N GLN A 139 10.42 -4.96 -2.52
CA GLN A 139 10.49 -5.36 -3.93
C GLN A 139 10.63 -4.18 -4.90
N LEU A 140 10.54 -2.93 -4.43
CA LEU A 140 10.70 -1.72 -5.26
C LEU A 140 11.78 -0.79 -4.70
N GLY A 141 13.04 -1.24 -4.70
CA GLY A 141 14.17 -0.38 -5.01
C GLY A 141 14.63 0.69 -4.00
N CYS A 142 14.25 0.64 -2.72
CA CYS A 142 14.80 1.58 -1.72
C CYS A 142 16.25 1.29 -1.26
N ASP A 143 16.90 0.23 -1.74
CA ASP A 143 18.33 -0.03 -1.47
C ASP A 143 19.28 0.55 -2.54
N ARG A 144 18.78 0.96 -3.71
CA ARG A 144 19.62 1.56 -4.78
C ARG A 144 19.73 3.08 -4.73
N LEU A 145 18.81 3.77 -4.04
CA LEU A 145 18.84 5.24 -3.95
C LEU A 145 19.87 5.76 -2.93
N ARG A 146 20.52 4.87 -2.16
CA ARG A 146 21.60 5.24 -1.23
C ARG A 146 22.92 5.59 -1.93
N ILE A 147 23.04 5.28 -3.22
CA ILE A 147 24.30 5.44 -3.97
C ILE A 147 24.42 6.82 -4.64
N ILE A 148 23.32 7.56 -4.87
CA ILE A 148 23.36 8.76 -5.72
C ILE A 148 23.47 10.08 -4.93
N HIS A 149 23.05 10.16 -3.66
CA HIS A 149 23.18 11.43 -2.92
C HIS A 149 23.12 11.25 -1.38
N PRO A 150 24.25 11.11 -0.68
CA PRO A 150 24.26 10.96 0.79
C PRO A 150 23.76 12.21 1.54
N THR A 151 23.65 13.37 0.89
CA THR A 151 23.29 14.65 1.52
C THR A 151 21.81 15.03 1.48
N LEU A 152 20.92 14.26 0.84
CA LEU A 152 19.47 14.50 0.90
C LEU A 152 18.74 13.71 1.99
N ALA A 153 19.40 12.74 2.63
CA ALA A 153 18.81 11.93 3.71
C ALA A 153 18.55 12.73 5.00
N SER A 154 19.19 13.88 5.17
CA SER A 154 19.00 14.78 6.32
C SER A 154 17.75 15.69 6.19
N TYR A 155 17.13 15.80 5.01
CA TYR A 155 15.95 16.66 4.79
C TYR A 155 14.60 15.94 4.94
N LEU A 156 14.59 14.61 5.05
CA LEU A 156 13.37 13.78 5.06
C LEU A 156 13.08 13.13 6.42
N SER A 157 13.71 13.61 7.50
CA SER A 157 13.33 13.21 8.88
C SER A 157 12.26 14.16 9.43
N PRO A 158 11.04 13.71 9.76
CA PRO A 158 9.95 14.58 10.20
C PRO A 158 10.08 15.16 11.62
N ASN A 159 11.21 14.96 12.32
CA ASN A 159 11.33 15.20 13.75
C ASN A 159 12.33 16.30 14.16
N SER A 160 12.35 17.44 13.47
CA SER A 160 13.12 18.62 13.94
C SER A 160 12.40 19.95 13.71
N PHE A 161 11.21 20.10 14.30
CA PHE A 161 10.65 21.41 14.61
C PHE A 161 10.70 21.62 16.14
N LEU A 162 11.75 22.27 16.60
CA LEU A 162 11.75 23.06 17.85
C LEU A 162 12.50 24.37 17.59
N PRO A 163 12.07 25.48 18.24
CA PRO A 163 12.24 26.83 17.72
C PRO A 163 13.63 27.38 18.08
N ILE A 164 14.27 28.02 17.10
CA ILE A 164 15.54 28.71 17.29
C ILE A 164 15.25 30.07 17.94
N VAL A 165 15.66 30.24 19.19
CA VAL A 165 15.77 31.54 19.88
C VAL A 165 17.15 32.13 19.57
N PHE A 166 17.16 33.33 19.00
CA PHE A 166 18.33 34.22 18.90
C PHE A 166 18.71 34.74 20.29
N PRO A 167 20.01 34.91 20.59
CA PRO A 167 20.66 36.18 20.29
C PRO A 167 21.98 36.05 19.51
#